data_AF-A0A1E7FYM7-F1
#
_entry.id   AF-A0A1E7FYM7-F1
#
_cell.length_a   1.000
_cell.length_b   1.000
_cell.length_c   1.000
_cell.angle_alpha   90.00
_cell.angle_beta   90.00
_cell.angle_gamma   90.00
#
_symmetry.space_group_name_H-M   'P 1'
#
loop_
_entity.id
_entity.type
_entity.pdbx_description
1 polymer ?
#
loop_
_entity_poly.entity_id
_entity_poly.type
_entity_poly.pdbx_seq_one_letter_code
_entity_poly.pdbx_strand_id
1 'polypeptide(L)'
;MSTTIETAVAPSTDYVNAENGNGTGTGGNSCDMNPNRKSKLFLKICDMRTATVALNLLNIIFTVMVAVILTSVYIFQGGPFVGQNVGTVLGGGFTSAGASALGLWSAMNWHIHGITAASVLFAFILIWRLIKLDWIDILITCLLLYPHVVLTMEMKSGILSPQTYSEEEYVAESGRDFVEMAQDYISPQNSLA
;
A
#
# COMPACT_ATOMS: atom_id res chain seq x y z
N MET A 1 -15.33 50.33 15.24
CA MET A 1 -15.18 49.00 14.60
C MET A 1 -13.77 48.54 14.85
N SER A 2 -13.59 47.50 15.66
CA SER A 2 -12.29 46.96 16.06
C SER A 2 -12.00 45.75 15.17
N THR A 3 -10.90 45.80 14.43
CA THR A 3 -10.44 44.72 13.54
C THR A 3 -9.44 43.86 14.32
N THR A 4 -9.85 42.65 14.68
CA THR A 4 -8.95 41.66 15.29
C THR A 4 -8.19 40.94 14.17
N ILE A 5 -6.87 41.06 14.17
CA ILE A 5 -5.97 40.31 13.28
C ILE A 5 -5.73 38.96 13.95
N GLU A 6 -6.18 37.86 13.33
CA GLU A 6 -5.79 36.50 13.70
C GLU A 6 -4.36 36.24 13.21
N THR A 7 -3.44 36.13 14.16
CA THR A 7 -2.08 35.66 13.89
C THR A 7 -2.14 34.14 13.71
N ALA A 8 -1.91 33.65 12.49
CA ALA A 8 -1.77 32.23 12.22
C ALA A 8 -0.56 31.67 12.98
N VAL A 9 -0.81 30.79 13.94
CA VAL A 9 0.22 30.04 14.66
C VAL A 9 0.73 28.94 13.71
N ALA A 10 2.01 29.01 13.35
CA ALA A 10 2.67 27.96 12.58
C ALA A 10 2.64 26.64 13.38
N PRO A 11 2.37 25.48 12.75
CA PRO A 11 2.44 24.19 13.44
C PRO A 11 3.90 23.92 13.83
N SER A 12 4.17 23.91 15.15
CA SER A 12 5.43 23.42 15.69
C SER A 12 5.50 21.92 15.45
N THR A 13 6.40 21.49 14.57
CA THR A 13 6.71 20.07 14.37
C THR A 13 7.74 19.66 15.41
N ASP A 14 7.25 19.14 16.55
CA ASP A 14 8.08 18.43 17.52
C ASP A 14 8.45 17.07 16.95
N TYR A 15 9.53 17.03 16.16
CA TYR A 15 10.20 15.79 15.81
C TYR A 15 10.96 15.28 17.05
N VAL A 16 10.38 14.29 17.74
CA VAL A 16 11.10 13.56 18.78
C VAL A 16 12.15 12.68 18.09
N ASN A 17 13.38 13.19 18.02
CA ASN A 17 14.56 12.40 17.67
C ASN A 17 14.63 11.15 18.58
N ALA A 18 14.54 9.97 17.97
CA ALA A 18 14.56 8.68 18.65
C ALA A 18 15.97 8.25 19.08
N GLU A 19 16.78 9.17 19.61
CA GLU A 19 18.09 8.89 20.20
C GLU A 19 18.26 9.67 21.50
N ASN A 20 17.67 9.14 22.58
CA ASN A 20 18.22 9.07 23.96
C ASN A 20 17.08 8.92 24.97
N GLY A 21 16.71 7.67 25.26
CA GLY A 21 15.77 7.35 26.33
C GLY A 21 16.47 7.10 27.66
N ASN A 22 16.73 8.15 28.44
CA ASN A 22 16.82 8.04 29.90
C ASN A 22 15.81 9.03 30.51
N GLY A 23 14.73 8.52 31.10
CA GLY A 23 13.66 9.35 31.63
C GLY A 23 12.66 8.58 32.49
N THR A 24 12.82 8.70 33.79
CA THR A 24 11.82 8.46 34.84
C THR A 24 10.77 9.59 34.89
N GLY A 25 9.49 9.25 35.03
CA GLY A 25 8.45 10.12 35.62
C GLY A 25 7.13 10.16 34.81
N THR A 26 6.04 9.53 35.27
CA THR A 26 4.93 10.03 36.13
C THR A 26 3.76 10.69 35.37
N GLY A 27 2.67 9.94 35.22
CA GLY A 27 1.29 10.41 35.46
C GLY A 27 0.66 11.42 34.49
N GLY A 28 0.06 10.92 33.42
CA GLY A 28 -0.98 11.61 32.63
C GLY A 28 -1.75 10.59 31.81
N ASN A 29 -3.10 10.68 31.79
CA ASN A 29 -3.97 9.89 30.91
C ASN A 29 -3.82 10.36 29.46
N SER A 30 -2.60 10.26 28.94
CA SER A 30 -2.27 10.38 27.53
C SER A 30 -2.42 9.00 26.93
N CYS A 31 -3.01 8.89 25.75
CA CYS A 31 -2.93 7.69 24.94
C CYS A 31 -1.45 7.30 24.85
N ASP A 32 -1.06 6.28 25.61
CA ASP A 32 0.32 5.81 25.75
C ASP A 32 0.78 5.34 24.37
N MET A 33 1.28 6.29 23.56
CA MET A 33 1.97 6.00 22.32
C MET A 33 3.27 5.35 22.72
N ASN A 34 3.21 4.03 22.87
CA ASN A 34 4.38 3.22 23.17
C ASN A 34 5.47 3.59 22.14
N PRO A 35 6.61 4.19 22.56
CA PRO A 35 7.64 4.69 21.65
C PRO A 35 8.33 3.58 20.85
N ASN A 36 7.97 2.31 21.08
CA ASN A 36 8.38 1.15 20.29
C ASN A 36 7.39 0.73 19.19
N ARG A 37 6.31 1.46 18.94
CA ARG A 37 5.43 1.21 17.77
C ARG A 37 6.08 1.80 16.52
N LYS A 38 6.85 0.99 15.79
CA LYS A 38 7.34 1.34 14.44
C LYS A 38 6.53 0.58 13.39
N SER A 39 6.02 1.30 12.39
CA SER A 39 5.42 0.68 11.21
C SER A 39 6.46 -0.15 10.46
N LYS A 40 6.01 -1.25 9.84
CA LYS A 40 6.89 -2.11 9.06
C LYS A 40 6.97 -1.56 7.65
N LEU A 41 8.17 -1.21 7.22
CA LEU A 41 8.42 -0.79 5.84
C LEU A 41 8.45 -1.99 4.89
N PHE A 42 7.77 -1.88 3.75
CA PHE A 42 7.83 -2.86 2.68
C PHE A 42 9.18 -2.74 1.98
N LEU A 43 9.94 -3.83 1.97
CA LEU A 43 11.33 -3.89 1.45
C LEU A 43 12.26 -2.82 2.04
N LYS A 44 11.94 -2.27 3.22
CA LYS A 44 12.64 -1.11 3.84
C LYS A 44 12.61 0.19 3.03
N ILE A 45 11.84 0.26 1.95
CA ILE A 45 11.86 1.39 1.00
C ILE A 45 10.52 2.13 0.98
N CYS A 46 9.40 1.44 1.20
CA CYS A 46 8.06 2.00 0.97
C CYS A 46 7.09 1.65 2.10
N ASP A 47 6.12 2.53 2.38
CA ASP A 47 4.98 2.25 3.25
C ASP A 47 4.14 1.07 2.71
N MET A 48 3.59 0.23 3.60
CA MET A 48 2.68 -0.88 3.26
C MET A 48 1.45 -0.43 2.49
N ARG A 49 0.91 0.77 2.76
CA ARG A 49 -0.24 1.30 2.01
C ARG A 49 0.13 1.59 0.56
N THR A 50 1.22 2.32 0.35
CA THR A 50 1.72 2.66 -0.99
C THR A 50 2.15 1.40 -1.75
N ALA A 51 2.80 0.45 -1.07
CA ALA A 51 3.13 -0.86 -1.64
C ALA A 51 1.86 -1.62 -2.08
N THR A 52 0.81 -1.62 -1.26
CA THR A 52 -0.48 -2.25 -1.58
C THR A 52 -1.12 -1.61 -2.82
N VAL A 53 -1.09 -0.28 -2.92
CA VAL A 53 -1.60 0.47 -4.08
C VAL A 53 -0.80 0.13 -5.33
N ALA A 54 0.53 0.25 -5.27
CA ALA A 54 1.43 0.04 -6.41
C ALA A 54 1.37 -1.39 -6.93
N LEU A 55 1.41 -2.39 -6.04
CA LEU A 55 1.38 -3.80 -6.43
C LEU A 55 0.01 -4.20 -6.99
N ASN A 56 -1.10 -3.72 -6.42
CA ASN A 56 -2.43 -3.99 -6.98
C ASN A 56 -2.58 -3.37 -8.37
N LEU A 57 -2.12 -2.14 -8.56
CA LEU A 57 -2.16 -1.48 -9.87
C LEU A 57 -1.33 -2.26 -10.90
N LEU A 58 -0.11 -2.64 -10.53
CA LEU A 58 0.77 -3.43 -11.38
C LEU A 58 0.14 -4.79 -11.72
N ASN A 59 -0.47 -5.47 -10.75
CA ASN A 59 -1.15 -6.74 -10.97
C ASN A 59 -2.36 -6.61 -11.90
N ILE A 60 -3.17 -5.56 -11.78
CA ILE A 60 -4.28 -5.31 -12.71
C ILE A 60 -3.75 -5.15 -14.13
N ILE A 61 -2.74 -4.31 -14.33
CA ILE A 61 -2.14 -4.08 -15.66
C ILE A 61 -1.58 -5.41 -16.21
N PHE A 62 -0.80 -6.13 -15.40
CA PHE A 62 -0.18 -7.38 -15.80
C PHE A 62 -1.22 -8.46 -16.14
N THR A 63 -2.22 -8.67 -15.28
CA THR A 63 -3.25 -9.69 -15.49
C THR A 63 -4.11 -9.40 -16.71
N VAL A 64 -4.49 -8.14 -16.94
CA VAL A 64 -5.23 -7.73 -18.15
C VAL A 64 -4.37 -7.96 -19.40
N MET A 65 -3.10 -7.55 -19.37
CA MET A 65 -2.18 -7.75 -20.51
C MET A 65 -2.01 -9.23 -20.84
N VAL A 66 -1.72 -10.06 -19.83
CA VAL A 66 -1.56 -11.51 -19.99
C VAL A 66 -2.85 -12.16 -20.48
N ALA A 67 -4.01 -11.76 -19.94
CA ALA A 67 -5.30 -12.29 -20.36
C ALA A 67 -5.60 -11.98 -21.83
N VAL A 68 -5.32 -10.76 -22.30
CA VAL A 68 -5.50 -10.38 -23.71
C VAL A 68 -4.56 -11.16 -24.63
N ILE A 69 -3.28 -11.28 -24.26
CA ILE A 69 -2.28 -12.00 -25.07
C ILE A 69 -2.65 -13.49 -25.17
N LEU A 70 -2.90 -14.16 -24.05
CA LEU A 70 -3.24 -15.58 -24.02
C LEU A 70 -4.57 -15.85 -24.72
N THR A 71 -5.58 -15.00 -24.52
CA THR A 71 -6.87 -15.13 -25.22
C THR A 71 -6.68 -15.04 -26.73
N SER A 72 -5.88 -14.08 -27.21
CA SER A 72 -5.57 -13.92 -28.63
C SER A 72 -4.87 -15.18 -29.17
N VAL A 73 -3.85 -15.69 -28.47
CA VAL A 73 -3.14 -16.91 -28.88
C VAL A 73 -4.07 -18.11 -28.99
N TYR A 74 -4.96 -18.31 -28.02
CA TYR A 74 -5.91 -19.43 -28.06
C TYR A 74 -6.93 -19.30 -29.18
N ILE A 75 -7.38 -18.08 -29.52
CA ILE A 75 -8.27 -17.85 -30.65
C ILE A 75 -7.56 -18.17 -31.98
N PHE A 76 -6.30 -17.73 -32.15
CA PHE A 76 -5.55 -17.95 -33.38
C PHE A 76 -5.09 -19.40 -33.60
N GLN A 77 -4.76 -20.13 -32.53
CA GLN A 77 -4.35 -21.52 -32.65
C GLN A 77 -5.49 -22.41 -33.17
N GLY A 78 -6.74 -22.04 -32.87
CA GLY A 78 -7.90 -22.87 -33.18
C GLY A 78 -7.88 -24.20 -32.41
N GLY A 79 -9.04 -24.82 -32.23
CA GLY A 79 -9.12 -26.11 -31.57
C GLY A 79 -10.50 -26.39 -30.94
N PRO A 80 -10.77 -27.65 -30.59
CA PRO A 80 -12.06 -28.04 -30.04
C PRO A 80 -12.36 -27.43 -28.66
N PHE A 81 -11.33 -26.96 -27.93
CA PHE A 81 -11.45 -26.44 -26.56
C PHE A 81 -11.17 -24.94 -26.42
N VAL A 82 -11.18 -24.16 -27.52
CA VAL A 82 -10.87 -22.72 -27.48
C VAL A 82 -11.76 -21.97 -26.48
N GLY A 83 -13.06 -22.24 -26.48
CA GLY A 83 -13.99 -21.57 -25.56
C GLY A 83 -13.68 -21.84 -24.07
N GLN A 84 -13.32 -23.07 -23.72
CA GLN A 84 -12.97 -23.44 -22.35
C GLN A 84 -11.63 -22.82 -21.90
N ASN A 85 -10.64 -22.79 -22.80
CA ASN A 85 -9.34 -22.19 -22.51
C ASN A 85 -9.44 -20.67 -22.35
N VAL A 86 -10.15 -20.00 -23.26
CA VAL A 86 -10.42 -18.56 -23.18
C VAL A 86 -11.21 -18.23 -21.91
N GLY A 87 -12.27 -19.00 -21.61
CA GLY A 87 -13.06 -18.80 -20.40
C GLY A 87 -12.23 -18.96 -19.12
N THR A 88 -11.31 -19.92 -19.09
CA THR A 88 -10.43 -20.15 -17.93
C THR A 88 -9.44 -19.00 -17.75
N VAL A 89 -8.81 -18.52 -18.84
CA VAL A 89 -7.86 -17.40 -18.80
C VAL A 89 -8.55 -16.12 -18.36
N LEU A 90 -9.68 -15.78 -18.98
CA LEU A 90 -10.43 -14.58 -18.65
C LEU A 90 -10.99 -14.66 -17.23
N GLY A 91 -11.57 -15.79 -16.83
CA GLY A 91 -12.09 -15.98 -15.48
C GLY A 91 -11.02 -15.83 -14.41
N GLY A 92 -9.85 -16.43 -14.60
CA GLY A 92 -8.71 -16.28 -13.70
C GLY A 92 -8.19 -14.85 -13.64
N GLY A 93 -8.04 -14.21 -14.81
CA GLY A 93 -7.58 -12.83 -14.94
C GLY A 93 -8.52 -11.83 -14.26
N PHE A 94 -9.83 -11.90 -14.53
CA PHE A 94 -10.83 -11.02 -13.93
C PHE A 94 -10.98 -11.23 -12.42
N THR A 95 -10.83 -12.47 -11.93
CA THR A 95 -10.87 -12.73 -10.49
C THR A 95 -9.68 -12.09 -9.78
N SER A 96 -8.47 -12.22 -10.35
CA SER A 96 -7.26 -11.58 -9.81
C SER A 96 -7.35 -10.05 -9.89
N ALA A 97 -7.78 -9.51 -11.04
CA ALA A 97 -7.96 -8.07 -11.22
C ALA A 97 -9.03 -7.49 -10.29
N GLY A 98 -10.13 -8.21 -10.07
CA GLY A 98 -11.18 -7.83 -9.13
C GLY A 98 -10.69 -7.81 -7.68
N ALA A 99 -9.89 -8.81 -7.27
CA ALA A 99 -9.25 -8.82 -5.97
C ALA A 99 -8.32 -7.61 -5.78
N SER A 100 -7.51 -7.30 -6.80
CA SER A 100 -6.63 -6.14 -6.78
C SER A 100 -7.39 -4.81 -6.78
N ALA A 101 -8.48 -4.71 -7.52
CA ALA A 101 -9.30 -3.50 -7.55
C ALA A 101 -9.95 -3.24 -6.18
N LEU A 102 -10.42 -4.31 -5.51
CA LEU A 102 -10.96 -4.22 -4.15
C LEU A 102 -9.88 -3.81 -3.15
N GLY A 103 -8.68 -4.42 -3.23
CA GLY A 103 -7.53 -4.04 -2.40
C GLY A 103 -7.11 -2.59 -2.61
N LEU A 104 -7.05 -2.14 -3.86
CA LEU A 104 -6.73 -0.75 -4.25
C LEU A 104 -7.75 0.24 -3.68
N TRP A 105 -9.04 0.02 -3.97
CA TRP A 105 -10.13 0.88 -3.48
C TRP A 105 -10.13 0.97 -1.95
N SER A 106 -9.88 -0.16 -1.28
CA SER A 106 -9.90 -0.21 0.18
C SER A 106 -8.68 0.45 0.83
N ALA A 107 -7.50 0.36 0.20
CA ALA A 107 -6.30 1.06 0.63
C ALA A 107 -6.40 2.58 0.45
N MET A 108 -7.13 3.04 -0.59
CA MET A 108 -7.37 4.46 -0.81
C MET A 108 -8.34 5.05 0.23
N ASN A 109 -9.41 4.32 0.58
CA ASN A 109 -10.49 4.80 1.46
C ASN A 109 -10.33 4.38 2.94
N TRP A 110 -9.20 3.80 3.34
CA TRP A 110 -8.95 3.37 4.72
C TRP A 110 -9.98 2.38 5.30
N HIS A 111 -10.64 1.59 4.45
CA HIS A 111 -11.64 0.62 4.92
C HIS A 111 -10.98 -0.70 5.34
N ILE A 112 -10.97 -1.00 6.64
CA ILE A 112 -10.36 -2.25 7.18
C ILE A 112 -11.05 -3.51 6.61
N HIS A 113 -12.38 -3.46 6.49
CA HIS A 113 -13.17 -4.60 6.02
C HIS A 113 -12.83 -4.97 4.57
N GLY A 114 -12.60 -3.99 3.70
CA GLY A 114 -12.24 -4.26 2.31
C GLY A 114 -10.81 -4.80 2.18
N ILE A 115 -9.84 -4.29 2.94
CA ILE A 115 -8.46 -4.84 2.92
C ILE A 115 -8.46 -6.27 3.46
N THR A 116 -9.25 -6.54 4.51
CA THR A 116 -9.41 -7.90 5.04
C THR A 116 -10.04 -8.83 3.99
N ALA A 117 -11.10 -8.39 3.31
CA ALA A 117 -11.74 -9.15 2.25
C ALA A 117 -10.79 -9.42 1.07
N ALA A 118 -10.01 -8.43 0.64
CA ALA A 118 -8.99 -8.59 -0.39
C ALA A 118 -7.91 -9.59 0.04
N SER A 119 -7.44 -9.51 1.29
CA SER A 119 -6.44 -10.44 1.85
C SER A 119 -6.94 -11.88 1.82
N VAL A 120 -8.19 -12.11 2.24
CA VAL A 120 -8.82 -13.44 2.22
C VAL A 120 -8.96 -13.94 0.77
N LEU A 121 -9.38 -13.07 -0.15
CA LEU A 121 -9.51 -13.43 -1.56
C LEU A 121 -8.17 -13.80 -2.19
N PHE A 122 -7.11 -13.04 -1.93
CA PHE A 122 -5.75 -13.39 -2.36
C PHE A 122 -5.24 -14.69 -1.72
N ALA A 123 -5.60 -14.98 -0.46
CA ALA A 123 -5.27 -16.26 0.16
C ALA A 123 -5.98 -17.43 -0.54
N PHE A 124 -7.26 -17.28 -0.91
CA PHE A 124 -7.96 -18.28 -1.72
C PHE A 124 -7.34 -18.45 -3.11
N ILE A 125 -6.97 -17.35 -3.77
CA ILE A 125 -6.25 -17.40 -5.05
C ILE A 125 -4.93 -18.15 -4.87
N LEU A 126 -4.17 -17.87 -3.81
CA LEU A 126 -2.90 -18.54 -3.52
C LEU A 126 -3.09 -20.06 -3.34
N ILE A 127 -4.10 -20.49 -2.57
CA ILE A 127 -4.43 -21.91 -2.39
C ILE A 127 -4.76 -22.56 -3.75
N TRP A 128 -5.53 -21.88 -4.59
CA TRP A 128 -5.84 -22.36 -5.93
C TRP A 128 -4.57 -22.48 -6.81
N ARG A 129 -3.66 -21.51 -6.74
CA ARG A 129 -2.37 -21.54 -7.47
C ARG A 129 -1.45 -22.64 -6.97
N LEU A 130 -1.44 -22.92 -5.66
CA LEU A 130 -0.71 -24.05 -5.08
C LEU A 130 -1.20 -25.39 -5.62
N ILE A 131 -2.52 -25.57 -5.78
CA ILE A 131 -3.10 -26.78 -6.39
C ILE A 131 -2.69 -26.92 -7.86
N LYS A 132 -2.58 -25.80 -8.59
CA LYS A 132 -2.14 -25.78 -9.99
C LYS A 132 -0.62 -25.90 -10.17
N LEU A 133 0.16 -25.81 -9.08
CA LEU A 133 1.63 -25.90 -9.07
C LEU A 133 2.33 -24.89 -10.01
N ASP A 134 1.76 -23.70 -10.16
CA ASP A 134 2.34 -22.63 -10.96
C ASP A 134 3.27 -21.75 -10.12
N TRP A 135 4.57 -22.08 -10.12
CA TRP A 135 5.57 -21.46 -9.25
C TRP A 135 5.68 -19.94 -9.42
N ILE A 136 5.58 -19.45 -10.65
CA ILE A 136 5.70 -18.01 -10.93
C ILE A 136 4.50 -17.27 -10.35
N ASP A 137 3.29 -17.78 -10.63
CA ASP A 137 2.06 -17.19 -10.11
C ASP A 137 1.97 -17.28 -8.58
N ILE A 138 2.48 -18.35 -7.97
CA ILE A 138 2.59 -18.48 -6.51
C ILE A 138 3.47 -17.36 -5.94
N LEU A 139 4.65 -17.12 -6.52
CA LEU A 139 5.58 -16.09 -6.04
C LEU A 139 4.95 -14.70 -6.16
N ILE A 140 4.35 -14.38 -7.30
CA ILE A 140 3.67 -13.09 -7.53
C ILE A 140 2.52 -12.91 -6.55
N THR A 141 1.70 -13.95 -6.34
CA THR A 141 0.56 -13.90 -5.40
C THR A 141 1.03 -13.72 -3.96
N CYS A 142 2.12 -14.37 -3.54
CA CYS A 142 2.73 -14.16 -2.23
C CYS A 142 3.20 -12.72 -2.05
N LEU A 143 3.84 -12.15 -3.08
CA LEU A 143 4.33 -10.76 -3.06
C LEU A 143 3.18 -9.75 -2.96
N LEU A 144 2.03 -10.05 -3.59
CA LEU A 144 0.78 -9.27 -3.47
C LEU A 144 0.11 -9.43 -2.11
N LEU A 145 0.06 -10.66 -1.59
CA LEU A 145 -0.63 -10.99 -0.34
C LEU A 145 0.09 -10.40 0.89
N TYR A 146 1.43 -10.41 0.90
CA TYR A 146 2.22 -9.93 2.02
C TYR A 146 1.85 -8.51 2.50
N PRO A 147 1.88 -7.46 1.66
CA PRO A 147 1.55 -6.11 2.09
C PRO A 147 0.09 -5.99 2.54
N HIS A 148 -0.85 -6.76 1.97
CA HIS A 148 -2.25 -6.76 2.42
C HIS A 148 -2.39 -7.32 3.84
N VAL A 149 -1.70 -8.41 4.15
CA VAL A 149 -1.71 -9.01 5.49
C VAL A 149 -1.09 -8.06 6.51
N VAL A 150 0.06 -7.47 6.18
CA VAL A 150 0.74 -6.52 7.08
C VAL A 150 -0.10 -5.26 7.28
N LEU A 151 -0.62 -4.67 6.21
CA LEU A 151 -1.50 -3.50 6.28
C LEU A 151 -2.75 -3.77 7.13
N THR A 152 -3.36 -4.96 6.99
CA THR A 152 -4.50 -5.36 7.83
C THR A 152 -4.12 -5.43 9.31
N MET A 153 -2.95 -6.00 9.64
CA MET A 153 -2.45 -6.08 11.01
C MET A 153 -2.15 -4.69 11.58
N GLU A 154 -1.51 -3.82 10.80
CA GLU A 154 -1.16 -2.46 11.20
C GLU A 154 -2.39 -1.61 11.47
N MET A 155 -3.40 -1.67 10.59
CA MET A 155 -4.67 -0.96 10.79
C MET A 155 -5.44 -1.50 12.00
N LYS A 156 -5.43 -2.83 12.25
CA LYS A 156 -6.07 -3.41 13.44
C LYS A 156 -5.37 -3.02 14.75
N SER A 157 -4.05 -2.88 14.70
CA SER A 157 -3.26 -2.46 15.87
C SER A 157 -3.36 -0.95 16.15
N GLY A 158 -3.92 -0.18 15.21
CA GLY A 158 -3.98 1.28 15.28
C GLY A 158 -2.60 1.93 15.14
N ILE A 159 -1.62 1.23 14.55
CA ILE A 159 -0.33 1.83 14.17
C ILE A 159 -0.56 2.72 12.95
N LEU A 160 -1.22 2.18 11.93
CA LEU A 160 -1.54 2.91 10.71
C LEU A 160 -3.02 3.36 10.73
N SER A 161 -3.24 4.66 10.92
CA SER A 161 -4.56 5.28 10.90
C SER A 161 -4.55 6.53 10.02
N PRO A 162 -5.70 7.02 9.53
CA PRO A 162 -5.75 8.27 8.75
C PRO A 162 -5.17 9.48 9.49
N GLN A 163 -5.22 9.48 10.84
CA GLN A 163 -4.67 10.57 11.64
C GLN A 163 -3.16 10.44 11.84
N THR A 164 -2.65 9.21 11.95
CA THR A 164 -1.22 8.93 12.20
C THR A 164 -0.40 8.86 10.91
N TYR A 165 -1.07 8.66 9.76
CA TYR A 165 -0.39 8.42 8.48
C TYR A 165 0.48 9.58 8.00
N SER A 166 0.07 10.83 8.20
CA SER A 166 0.85 12.00 7.77
C SER A 166 2.21 12.13 8.47
N GLU A 167 2.33 11.56 9.66
CA GLU A 167 3.57 11.55 10.44
C GLU A 167 4.48 10.37 10.05
N GLU A 168 3.90 9.25 9.59
CA GLU A 168 4.63 8.03 9.23
C GLU A 168 4.93 7.89 7.72
N GLU A 169 4.32 8.69 6.86
CA GLU A 169 4.51 8.66 5.39
C GLU A 169 5.98 8.92 4.97
N TYR A 170 6.78 9.55 5.85
CA TYR A 170 8.16 9.96 5.60
C TYR A 170 9.21 9.22 6.45
N VAL A 171 8.93 7.99 6.90
CA VAL A 171 9.82 7.27 7.84
C VAL A 171 11.16 6.81 7.21
N ALA A 172 11.29 6.81 5.88
CA ALA A 172 12.62 6.75 5.27
C ALA A 172 13.17 8.18 5.17
N GLU A 173 14.07 8.55 6.08
CA GLU A 173 14.78 9.84 6.10
C GLU A 173 15.41 10.14 4.72
N SER A 174 15.94 9.10 4.05
CA SER A 174 16.43 9.20 2.67
C SER A 174 15.37 9.54 1.64
N GLY A 175 14.11 9.15 1.85
CA GLY A 175 12.98 9.41 0.95
C GLY A 175 12.55 10.86 0.97
N ARG A 176 12.61 11.49 2.15
CA ARG A 176 12.31 12.91 2.33
C ARG A 176 13.33 13.79 1.61
N ASP A 177 14.61 13.45 1.67
CA ASP A 177 15.67 14.16 0.95
C ASP A 177 15.40 14.22 -0.56
N PHE A 178 14.89 13.14 -1.17
CA PHE A 178 14.55 13.15 -2.60
C PHE A 178 13.34 14.02 -2.92
N VAL A 179 12.33 14.06 -2.04
CA VAL A 179 11.14 14.89 -2.25
C VAL A 179 11.48 16.37 -2.05
N GLU A 180 12.23 16.71 -1.00
CA GLU A 180 12.71 18.07 -0.76
C GLU A 180 13.63 18.53 -1.90
N MET A 181 14.56 17.68 -2.34
CA MET A 181 15.41 17.96 -3.50
C MET A 181 14.59 18.16 -4.78
N ALA A 182 13.57 17.33 -5.04
CA ALA A 182 12.69 17.49 -6.20
C ALA A 182 11.85 18.78 -6.10
N GLN A 183 11.40 19.15 -4.91
CA GLN A 183 10.62 20.37 -4.67
C GLN A 183 11.47 21.62 -4.90
N ASP A 184 12.74 21.61 -4.47
CA ASP A 184 13.71 22.67 -4.74
C ASP A 184 13.97 22.86 -6.25
N TYR A 185 13.99 21.77 -7.03
CA TYR A 185 14.09 21.86 -8.49
C TYR A 185 12.84 22.42 -9.16
N ILE A 186 11.65 22.19 -8.58
CA ILE A 186 10.37 22.62 -9.15
C ILE A 186 10.04 24.09 -8.82
N SER A 187 10.53 24.62 -7.70
CA SER A 187 10.33 26.03 -7.33
C SER A 187 11.66 26.77 -7.06
N PRO A 188 12.40 27.18 -8.10
CA PRO A 188 13.66 27.93 -7.94
C PRO A 188 13.51 29.34 -7.36
N GLN A 189 12.29 29.79 -7.04
CA GLN A 189 12.01 31.20 -6.74
C GLN A 189 12.47 31.66 -5.35
N ASN A 190 12.94 30.77 -4.47
CA ASN A 190 13.35 31.13 -3.10
C ASN A 190 14.86 31.27 -2.87
N SER A 191 15.73 30.98 -3.86
CA SER A 191 17.19 31.01 -3.65
C SER A 191 17.87 32.33 -4.06
N LEU A 192 17.11 33.39 -4.35
CA LEU A 192 17.63 34.71 -4.78
C LEU A 192 17.28 35.87 -3.84
N ALA A 193 16.87 35.60 -2.61
CA ALA A 193 16.66 36.62 -1.57
C ALA A 193 17.72 36.51 -0.48
#